data_AF-A0A0F9YQY5-F1
#
_entry.id   AF-A0A0F9YQY5-F1
#
_cell.length_a   1.000
_cell.length_b   1.000
_cell.length_c   1.000
_cell.angle_alpha   90.00
_cell.angle_beta   90.00
_cell.angle_gamma   90.00
#
_symmetry.space_group_name_H-M   'P 1'
#
loop_
_entity.id
_entity.type
_entity.pdbx_description
1 polymer ?
#
loop_
_entity_poly.entity_id
_entity_poly.type
_entity_poly.pdbx_seq_one_letter_code
_entity_poly.pdbx_strand_id
1 'polypeptide(L)'
;MYYCATDRQQKDVVIETSVCADIISDWFEFLRDIIAKHMPESFETIGGLDENNNPIIVEIDKLQFSKRKNNRGRIGNPACVSDKVERETRKCFAVIAENLSRSVLMPIICNKIATGSHIISDQ
;
A
#
# COMPACT_ATOMS: atom_id res chain seq x y z
N MET A 1 0.99 15.70 7.28
CA MET A 1 0.94 14.61 6.29
C MET A 1 2.17 14.51 5.39
N TYR A 2 2.82 15.62 4.98
CA TYR A 2 3.97 15.62 4.05
C TYR A 2 5.07 14.60 4.37
N TYR A 3 5.56 14.56 5.62
CA TYR A 3 6.66 13.66 5.99
C TYR A 3 6.29 12.16 6.00
N CYS A 4 5.04 11.82 6.33
CA CYS A 4 4.57 10.42 6.29
C CYS A 4 4.32 9.93 4.85
N ALA A 5 4.09 10.85 3.91
CA ALA A 5 3.80 10.54 2.51
C ALA A 5 5.04 10.52 1.60
N THR A 6 6.21 10.91 2.10
CA THR A 6 7.44 11.07 1.29
C THR A 6 8.51 10.01 1.60
N ASP A 7 8.11 8.90 2.22
CA ASP A 7 8.98 7.78 2.63
C ASP A 7 10.21 8.21 3.46
N ARG A 8 10.08 9.33 4.18
CA ARG A 8 11.14 9.85 5.06
C ARG A 8 11.23 9.01 6.33
N GLN A 9 12.44 8.65 6.73
CA GLN A 9 12.65 7.97 8.01
C GLN A 9 12.39 8.95 9.16
N GLN A 10 11.80 8.48 10.26
CA GLN A 10 11.50 9.32 11.44
C GLN A 10 12.73 10.07 11.96
N LYS A 11 13.92 9.47 11.87
CA LYS A 11 15.20 10.09 12.25
C LYS A 11 15.48 11.37 11.45
N ASP A 12 15.14 11.39 10.16
CA ASP A 12 15.39 12.52 9.28
C ASP A 12 14.42 13.65 9.63
N VAL A 13 13.18 13.30 9.97
CA VAL A 13 12.15 14.25 10.43
C VAL A 13 12.53 14.86 11.78
N VAL A 14 13.08 14.07 12.71
CA VAL A 14 13.60 14.57 14.00
C VAL A 14 14.71 15.59 13.76
N ILE A 15 15.65 15.31 12.86
CA ILE A 15 16.75 16.23 12.53
C ILE A 15 16.23 17.52 11.90
N GLU A 16 15.31 17.42 10.94
CA GLU A 16 14.79 18.58 10.19
C GLU A 16 13.89 19.48 11.05
N THR A 17 13.05 18.88 11.89
CA THR A 17 12.07 19.62 12.70
C THR A 17 12.60 20.00 14.09
N SER A 18 13.71 19.39 14.54
CA SER A 18 14.23 19.50 15.91
C SER A 18 13.23 19.12 17.01
N VAL A 19 12.17 18.37 16.65
CA VAL A 19 11.19 17.82 17.60
C VAL A 19 11.72 16.50 18.17
N CYS A 20 11.43 16.22 19.44
CA CYS A 20 11.92 14.98 20.06
C CYS A 20 11.33 13.72 19.39
N ALA A 21 12.10 12.63 19.44
CA ALA A 21 11.75 11.38 18.77
C ALA A 21 10.43 10.77 19.26
N ASP A 22 10.07 10.96 20.52
CA ASP A 22 8.83 10.44 21.10
C ASP A 22 7.61 11.12 20.45
N ILE A 23 7.60 12.46 20.37
CA ILE A 23 6.52 13.21 19.72
C ILE A 23 6.43 12.86 18.23
N ILE A 24 7.56 12.68 17.54
CA ILE A 24 7.55 12.25 16.14
C ILE A 24 6.97 10.83 16.01
N SER A 25 7.29 9.92 16.94
CA SER A 25 6.75 8.57 16.93
C SER A 25 5.24 8.57 17.11
N ASP A 26 4.74 9.31 18.11
CA ASP A 26 3.31 9.47 18.40
C ASP A 26 2.56 10.09 17.21
N TRP A 27 3.15 11.11 16.59
CA TRP A 27 2.55 11.76 15.43
C TRP A 27 2.46 10.84 14.21
N PHE A 28 3.49 10.03 13.96
CA PHE A 28 3.46 9.01 12.90
C PHE A 28 2.43 7.91 13.20
N GLU A 29 2.25 7.53 14.46
CA GLU A 29 1.22 6.57 14.87
C GLU A 29 -0.19 7.14 14.63
N PHE A 30 -0.45 8.36 15.10
CA PHE A 30 -1.70 9.06 14.86
C PHE A 30 -2.05 9.17 13.36
N LEU A 31 -1.06 9.50 12.52
CA LEU A 31 -1.27 9.56 11.07
C LEU A 31 -1.59 8.19 10.47
N ARG A 32 -0.92 7.13 10.92
CA ARG A 32 -1.22 5.76 10.48
C ARG A 32 -2.65 5.36 10.83
N ASP A 33 -3.12 5.71 12.01
CA ASP A 33 -4.51 5.43 12.43
C ASP A 33 -5.52 6.19 11.58
N ILE A 34 -5.27 7.47 11.28
CA ILE A 34 -6.11 8.24 10.35
C ILE A 34 -6.14 7.56 8.98
N ILE A 35 -4.98 7.19 8.43
CA ILE A 35 -4.89 6.56 7.12
C ILE A 35 -5.65 5.23 7.13
N ALA A 36 -5.43 4.39 8.14
CA ALA A 36 -6.11 3.10 8.28
C ALA A 36 -7.63 3.27 8.36
N LYS A 37 -8.12 4.29 9.07
CA LYS A 37 -9.55 4.60 9.18
C LYS A 37 -10.18 5.04 7.86
N HIS A 38 -9.42 5.72 7.01
CA HIS A 38 -9.90 6.20 5.70
C HIS A 38 -9.55 5.25 4.56
N MET A 39 -8.78 4.19 4.83
CA MET A 39 -8.53 3.11 3.89
C MET A 39 -9.83 2.29 3.80
N PRO A 40 -10.45 2.17 2.61
CA PRO A 40 -11.72 1.45 2.49
C PRO A 40 -11.59 -0.01 2.93
N GLU A 41 -12.47 -0.46 3.83
CA GLU A 41 -12.53 -1.85 4.31
C GLU A 41 -13.01 -2.83 3.23
N SER A 42 -13.74 -2.33 2.23
CA SER A 42 -14.23 -3.11 1.10
C SER A 42 -14.04 -2.31 -0.18
N PHE A 43 -13.18 -2.81 -1.05
CA PHE A 43 -13.06 -2.25 -2.38
C PHE A 43 -13.99 -2.98 -3.34
N GLU A 44 -14.80 -2.18 -4.01
CA GLU A 44 -15.37 -2.44 -5.33
C GLU A 44 -14.31 -3.00 -6.26
N THR A 45 -14.73 -3.80 -7.23
CA THR A 45 -13.88 -4.19 -8.36
C THR A 45 -13.32 -2.92 -9.02
N ILE A 46 -12.00 -2.87 -9.20
CA ILE A 46 -11.31 -1.73 -9.82
C ILE A 46 -11.00 -2.01 -11.31
N GLY A 47 -10.75 -0.96 -12.08
CA GLY A 47 -10.45 -1.03 -13.51
C GLY A 47 -11.70 -1.21 -14.37
N GLY A 48 -11.50 -1.74 -15.58
CA GLY A 48 -12.53 -1.95 -16.60
C GLY A 48 -12.32 -1.03 -17.79
N LEU A 49 -13.43 -0.58 -18.36
CA LEU A 49 -13.45 0.39 -19.45
C LEU A 49 -13.95 1.73 -18.92
N ASP A 50 -13.36 2.82 -19.41
CA ASP A 50 -13.84 4.18 -19.16
C ASP A 50 -15.13 4.49 -19.97
N GLU A 51 -15.65 5.71 -19.79
CA GLU A 51 -16.84 6.20 -20.52
C GLU A 51 -16.66 6.24 -22.05
N ASN A 52 -15.41 6.25 -22.53
CA ASN A 52 -15.02 6.29 -23.93
C ASN A 52 -14.60 4.92 -24.47
N ASN A 53 -14.84 3.84 -23.71
CA ASN A 53 -14.49 2.47 -24.05
C ASN A 53 -12.98 2.20 -24.16
N ASN A 54 -12.15 3.00 -23.48
CA ASN A 54 -10.71 2.77 -23.31
C ASN A 54 -10.42 1.95 -22.05
N PRO A 55 -9.39 1.11 -22.05
CA PRO A 55 -8.99 0.32 -20.89
C PRO A 55 -8.43 1.20 -19.77
N ILE A 56 -8.99 1.08 -18.57
CA ILE A 56 -8.46 1.74 -17.36
C ILE A 56 -7.15 1.06 -16.97
N ILE A 57 -6.13 1.87 -16.69
CA ILE A 57 -4.81 1.40 -16.28
C ILE A 57 -4.83 1.10 -14.78
N VAL A 58 -4.53 -0.15 -14.43
CA VAL A 58 -4.34 -0.61 -13.05
C VAL A 58 -2.88 -0.97 -12.85
N GLU A 59 -2.21 -0.22 -11.97
CA GLU A 59 -0.84 -0.51 -11.56
C GLU A 59 -0.86 -1.45 -10.36
N ILE A 60 -0.06 -2.51 -10.41
CA ILE A 60 0.11 -3.48 -9.33
C ILE A 60 1.55 -3.38 -8.85
N ASP A 61 1.72 -2.98 -7.60
CA ASP A 61 3.00 -2.93 -6.90
C ASP A 61 3.05 -4.01 -5.80
N LYS A 62 4.26 -4.50 -5.51
CA LYS A 62 4.53 -5.50 -4.48
C LYS A 62 5.61 -5.01 -3.52
N LEU A 63 5.21 -4.85 -2.27
CA LEU A 63 6.09 -4.46 -1.17
C LEU A 63 6.26 -5.62 -0.19
N GLN A 64 7.51 -5.90 0.17
CA GLN A 64 7.82 -6.92 1.18
C GLN A 64 8.25 -6.25 2.48
N PHE A 65 7.47 -6.46 3.55
CA PHE A 65 7.73 -5.92 4.88
C PHE A 65 8.21 -7.02 5.82
N SER A 66 9.44 -6.90 6.31
CA SER A 66 9.91 -7.67 7.45
C SER A 66 9.91 -6.80 8.70
N LYS A 67 9.00 -7.06 9.65
CA LYS A 67 8.96 -6.32 10.92
C LYS A 67 9.78 -7.03 12.01
N ARG A 68 10.41 -6.22 12.86
CA ARG A 68 10.98 -6.61 14.16
C ARG A 68 10.16 -5.99 15.27
N LYS A 69 9.95 -6.69 16.38
CA LYS A 69 9.38 -6.06 17.59
C LYS A 69 10.44 -5.10 18.17
N ASN A 70 10.17 -3.81 18.16
CA ASN A 70 11.06 -2.76 18.69
C ASN A 70 12.46 -2.73 18.04
N ASN A 71 12.58 -3.11 16.76
CA ASN A 71 13.86 -3.28 16.06
C ASN A 71 14.84 -4.28 16.72
N ARG A 72 14.38 -5.09 17.68
CA ARG A 72 15.17 -6.08 18.43
C ARG A 72 14.59 -7.49 18.25
N GLY A 73 15.42 -8.51 18.47
CA GLY A 73 15.01 -9.92 18.39
C GLY A 73 14.90 -10.50 16.97
N ARG A 74 14.23 -11.67 16.85
CA ARG A 74 14.10 -12.44 15.60
C ARG A 74 13.30 -11.65 14.54
N ILE A 75 13.79 -11.67 13.30
CA ILE A 75 13.02 -11.17 12.14
C ILE A 75 11.79 -12.07 11.99
N GLY A 76 10.59 -11.48 12.10
CA GLY A 76 9.34 -12.21 11.86
C GLY A 76 9.24 -12.62 10.38
N ASN A 77 8.34 -13.56 10.07
CA ASN A 77 8.09 -13.91 8.68
C ASN A 77 7.67 -12.64 7.92
N PRO A 78 8.28 -12.35 6.76
CA PRO A 78 7.97 -11.16 6.01
C PRO A 78 6.52 -11.21 5.55
N ALA A 79 5.76 -10.17 5.83
CA ALA A 79 4.45 -9.96 5.23
C ALA A 79 4.66 -9.26 3.89
N CYS A 80 4.06 -9.78 2.83
CA CYS A 80 4.02 -9.10 1.55
C CYS A 80 2.70 -8.34 1.44
N VAL A 81 2.77 -7.08 1.03
CA VAL A 81 1.62 -6.27 0.65
C VAL A 81 1.67 -6.12 -0.86
N SER A 82 0.53 -6.27 -1.52
CA SER A 82 0.41 -5.81 -2.89
C SER A 82 -0.67 -4.78 -2.97
N ASP A 83 -0.26 -3.59 -3.40
CA ASP A 83 -1.09 -2.43 -3.61
C ASP A 83 -1.45 -2.37 -5.09
N LYS A 84 -2.73 -2.15 -5.37
CA LYS A 84 -3.25 -2.00 -6.72
C LYS A 84 -3.88 -0.64 -6.79
N VAL A 85 -3.62 0.14 -7.82
CA VAL A 85 -4.17 1.49 -7.95
C VAL A 85 -4.59 1.77 -9.39
N GLU A 86 -5.81 2.29 -9.55
CA GLU A 86 -6.24 2.91 -10.79
C GLU A 86 -5.52 4.24 -10.98
N ARG A 87 -4.87 4.40 -12.12
CA ARG A 87 -4.06 5.59 -12.39
C ARG A 87 -4.88 6.88 -12.40
N GLU A 88 -6.12 6.81 -12.89
CA GLU A 88 -6.98 7.97 -13.12
C GLU A 88 -7.78 8.34 -11.87
N THR A 89 -8.56 7.39 -11.33
CA THR A 89 -9.48 7.65 -10.21
C THR A 89 -8.80 7.57 -8.85
N ARG A 90 -7.58 7.02 -8.79
CA ARG A 90 -6.85 6.70 -7.55
C ARG A 90 -7.58 5.73 -6.62
N LYS A 91 -8.61 5.02 -7.10
CA LYS A 91 -9.15 3.85 -6.40
C LYS A 91 -8.03 2.83 -6.24
N CYS A 92 -7.76 2.38 -5.02
CA CYS A 92 -6.70 1.43 -4.76
C CYS A 92 -7.19 0.27 -3.92
N PHE A 93 -6.46 -0.84 -3.80
CA PHE A 93 -6.67 -1.81 -2.73
C PHE A 93 -5.37 -2.50 -2.36
N ALA A 94 -5.21 -2.80 -1.07
CA ALA A 94 -4.06 -3.51 -0.54
C ALA A 94 -4.45 -4.95 -0.18
N VAL A 95 -3.56 -5.91 -0.45
CA VAL A 95 -3.70 -7.28 0.09
C VAL A 95 -2.45 -7.65 0.85
N ILE A 96 -2.62 -8.05 2.10
CA ILE A 96 -1.55 -8.55 2.96
C ILE A 96 -1.57 -10.09 2.94
N ALA A 97 -0.46 -10.71 2.58
CA ALA A 97 -0.30 -12.16 2.64
C ALA A 97 1.14 -12.53 3.03
N GLU A 98 1.31 -13.69 3.66
CA GLU A 98 2.66 -14.21 3.99
C GLU A 98 3.46 -14.53 2.71
N ASN A 99 2.78 -14.90 1.63
CA ASN A 99 3.40 -15.13 0.33
C ASN A 99 2.48 -14.63 -0.80
N LEU A 100 2.96 -13.66 -1.57
CA LEU A 100 2.35 -13.20 -2.82
C LEU A 100 3.03 -13.88 -4.00
N SER A 101 2.80 -15.18 -4.13
CA SER A 101 3.17 -15.96 -5.31
C SER A 101 2.10 -15.78 -6.40
N ARG A 102 2.44 -16.12 -7.64
CA ARG A 102 1.51 -16.05 -8.76
C ARG A 102 0.20 -16.81 -8.50
N SER A 103 0.26 -17.97 -7.84
CA SER A 103 -0.93 -18.77 -7.52
C SER A 103 -1.88 -18.09 -6.52
N VAL A 104 -1.36 -17.24 -5.63
CA VAL A 104 -2.17 -16.45 -4.68
C VAL A 104 -2.66 -15.17 -5.32
N LEU A 105 -1.81 -14.51 -6.11
CA LEU A 105 -2.10 -13.20 -6.70
C LEU A 105 -3.10 -13.28 -7.87
N MET A 106 -3.00 -14.30 -8.73
CA MET A 106 -3.86 -14.42 -9.91
C MET A 106 -5.35 -14.49 -9.57
N PRO A 107 -5.81 -15.33 -8.62
CA PRO A 107 -7.22 -15.35 -8.21
C PRO A 107 -7.71 -13.99 -7.67
N ILE A 108 -6.85 -13.27 -6.95
CA ILE A 108 -7.18 -11.94 -6.41
C ILE A 108 -7.38 -10.95 -7.57
N ILE A 109 -6.44 -10.91 -8.52
CA ILE A 109 -6.53 -10.08 -9.72
C ILE A 109 -7.83 -10.38 -10.47
N CYS A 110 -8.11 -11.65 -10.77
CA CYS A 110 -9.32 -12.04 -11.51
C CYS A 110 -10.62 -11.67 -10.78
N ASN A 111 -10.64 -11.69 -9.45
CA ASN A 111 -11.84 -11.35 -8.67
C ASN A 111 -12.00 -9.85 -8.41
N LYS A 112 -10.91 -9.08 -8.43
CA LYS A 112 -10.89 -7.67 -7.99
C LYS A 112 -10.59 -6.67 -9.09
N ILE A 113 -10.13 -7.11 -10.26
CA ILE A 113 -9.89 -6.25 -11.43
C ILE A 113 -10.90 -6.62 -12.52
N ALA A 114 -11.64 -5.61 -12.99
CA ALA A 114 -12.65 -5.80 -14.02
C ALA A 114 -12.01 -6.20 -15.37
N THR A 115 -12.74 -7.00 -16.14
CA THR A 115 -12.31 -7.42 -17.47
C THR A 115 -12.21 -6.20 -18.39
N GLY A 116 -11.22 -6.19 -19.30
CA GLY A 116 -10.95 -5.06 -20.19
C GLY A 116 -9.95 -4.04 -19.64
N SER A 117 -9.50 -4.19 -18.39
CA SER A 117 -8.43 -3.35 -17.81
C SER A 117 -7.08 -3.55 -18.49
N HIS A 118 -6.23 -2.52 -18.47
CA HIS A 118 -4.81 -2.63 -18.79
C HIS A 118 -4.00 -2.74 -17.50
N ILE A 119 -3.42 -3.91 -17.24
CA ILE A 119 -2.66 -4.16 -16.00
C ILE A 119 -1.18 -3.92 -16.25
N ILE A 120 -0.55 -3.09 -15.43
CA ILE A 120 0.89 -2.86 -15.39
C ILE A 120 1.42 -3.39 -14.06
N SER A 121 2.43 -4.25 -14.10
CA SER A 121 3.09 -4.75 -12.90
C SER A 121 4.60 -4.79 -13.14
N ASP A 122 5.36 -4.48 -12.12
CA ASP A 122 6.82 -4.38 -12.17
C ASP A 122 7.53 -5.73 -12.13
N GLN A 123 6.86 -6.84 -11.75
CA GLN A 123 7.28 -8.24 -12.00
C GLN A 123 6.29 -9.34 -11.56
#